data_AF-A0A850HZ31-F1
#
_entry.id   AF-A0A850HZ31-F1
#
_cell.length_a   1.000
_cell.length_b   1.000
_cell.length_c   1.000
_cell.angle_alpha   90.00
_cell.angle_beta   90.00
_cell.angle_gamma   90.00
#
_symmetry.space_group_name_H-M   'P 1'
#
loop_
_entity.id
_entity.type
_entity.pdbx_description
1 polymer ?
#
loop_
_entity_poly.entity_id
_entity_poly.type
_entity_poly.pdbx_seq_one_letter_code
_entity_poly.pdbx_strand_id
1 'polypeptide(L)'
;MTALANNQTSKRRLLLASDRSDQSNELASILRSVGEVDTVPTSDIPEQPARDLSGIVVDINLRSPEAVQLVRAKLQADAYREMPRLFVLADALHHASMQAWALGATDTISRPFDARGILQRIRAAFPDNGGYDETDRGKALNRGVEAAHGVMVKMFERMRAGEPLKFEDIVAAENKILKAIKHNSLREWLTTVGCHHQETYRHCLFVTGFAVAFSQHLGMREDDQRRLARAALLHDVGKAFVPVALLDKPSALTVEEMAEMREHPRRGYEALSAQGGFPPEMLDVILHHHEFLDGTGYPNGLSGNQISDIVRVTTIVDVYAALVEKRAYRLQFTHAKAFSMMEEMGGKLDQQLLQAFRPVAFGHY
;
A
#
# COMPACT_ATOMS: atom_id res chain seq x y z
N MET A 1 -31.48 35.78 22.51
CA MET A 1 -31.97 35.04 21.34
C MET A 1 -30.83 34.97 20.32
N THR A 2 -29.95 34.01 20.50
CA THR A 2 -28.74 33.82 19.68
C THR A 2 -29.11 32.95 18.48
N ALA A 3 -28.93 33.49 17.28
CA ALA A 3 -29.22 32.81 16.03
C ALA A 3 -28.35 31.55 15.89
N LEU A 4 -29.02 30.41 15.71
CA LEU A 4 -28.42 29.14 15.30
C LEU A 4 -27.85 29.34 13.89
N ALA A 5 -26.53 29.49 13.79
CA ALA A 5 -25.83 29.39 12.51
C ALA A 5 -25.94 27.94 12.01
N ASN A 6 -26.77 27.77 10.98
CA ASN A 6 -27.02 26.53 10.29
C ASN A 6 -25.75 26.14 9.51
N ASN A 7 -24.90 25.30 10.10
CA ASN A 7 -23.67 24.83 9.46
C ASN A 7 -24.02 23.72 8.44
N GLN A 8 -24.45 24.11 7.23
CA GLN A 8 -24.57 23.17 6.12
C GLN A 8 -23.18 22.68 5.72
N THR A 9 -22.87 21.43 6.06
CA THR A 9 -21.68 20.72 5.58
C THR A 9 -21.74 20.63 4.05
N SER A 10 -20.79 21.28 3.37
CA SER A 10 -20.63 21.18 1.91
C SER A 10 -20.40 19.71 1.53
N LYS A 11 -21.32 19.12 0.77
CA LYS A 11 -21.21 17.73 0.30
C LYS A 11 -20.09 17.62 -0.75
N ARG A 12 -19.26 16.58 -0.69
CA ARG A 12 -18.27 16.21 -1.74
C ARG A 12 -18.95 16.24 -3.10
N ARG A 13 -18.33 16.84 -4.12
CA ARG A 13 -18.87 16.79 -5.49
C ARG A 13 -17.94 15.96 -6.37
N LEU A 14 -18.44 14.82 -6.83
CA LEU A 14 -17.68 13.82 -7.57
C LEU A 14 -18.21 13.72 -9.00
N LEU A 15 -17.32 13.48 -9.95
CA LEU A 15 -17.68 13.16 -11.33
C LEU A 15 -17.50 11.66 -11.55
N LEU A 16 -18.56 10.94 -11.87
CA LEU A 16 -18.51 9.56 -12.31
C LEU A 16 -18.57 9.52 -13.84
N ALA A 17 -17.43 9.23 -14.48
CA ALA A 17 -17.37 9.00 -15.92
C ALA A 17 -17.54 7.51 -16.20
N SER A 18 -18.62 7.11 -16.89
CA SER A 18 -18.88 5.71 -17.21
C SER A 18 -19.62 5.50 -18.51
N ASP A 19 -19.15 4.53 -19.30
CA ASP A 19 -19.87 3.99 -20.47
C ASP A 19 -20.53 2.63 -20.16
N ARG A 20 -20.49 2.19 -18.89
CA ARG A 20 -21.07 0.92 -18.41
C ARG A 20 -22.32 1.17 -17.58
N SER A 21 -23.29 1.85 -18.19
CA SER A 21 -24.52 2.33 -17.51
C SER A 21 -25.32 1.22 -16.82
N ASP A 22 -25.22 -0.03 -17.27
CA ASP A 22 -25.81 -1.22 -16.65
C ASP A 22 -25.12 -1.63 -15.33
N GLN A 23 -23.81 -1.34 -15.17
CA GLN A 23 -22.99 -1.81 -14.05
C GLN A 23 -22.56 -0.69 -13.09
N SER A 24 -22.66 0.57 -13.49
CA SER A 24 -22.27 1.72 -12.67
C SER A 24 -23.36 2.21 -11.73
N ASN A 25 -24.59 1.68 -11.82
CA ASN A 25 -25.70 2.06 -10.92
C ASN A 25 -25.40 1.74 -9.46
N GLU A 26 -24.80 0.57 -9.20
CA GLU A 26 -24.35 0.18 -7.86
C GLU A 26 -23.27 1.15 -7.33
N LEU A 27 -22.28 1.47 -8.16
CA LEU A 27 -21.21 2.41 -7.81
C LEU A 27 -21.73 3.82 -7.57
N ALA A 28 -22.62 4.32 -8.44
CA ALA A 28 -23.24 5.62 -8.31
C ALA A 28 -24.06 5.71 -7.01
N SER A 29 -24.77 4.65 -6.64
CA SER A 29 -25.49 4.55 -5.36
C SER A 29 -24.55 4.65 -4.16
N ILE A 30 -23.42 3.92 -4.19
CA ILE A 30 -22.39 3.99 -3.14
C ILE A 30 -21.79 5.40 -3.07
N LEU A 31 -21.40 6.00 -4.19
CA LEU A 31 -20.81 7.34 -4.24
C LEU A 31 -21.79 8.42 -3.73
N ARG A 32 -23.09 8.32 -4.07
CA ARG A 32 -24.12 9.26 -3.61
C ARG A 32 -24.33 9.26 -2.09
N SER A 33 -23.92 8.19 -1.41
CA SER A 33 -23.96 8.13 0.06
C SER A 33 -22.88 8.98 0.74
N VAL A 34 -21.86 9.44 0.00
CA VAL A 34 -20.74 10.25 0.51
C VAL A 34 -20.60 11.63 -0.13
N GLY A 35 -21.35 11.92 -1.19
CA GLY A 35 -21.30 13.18 -1.91
C GLY A 35 -22.39 13.36 -2.96
N GLU A 36 -22.43 14.53 -3.56
CA GLU A 36 -23.08 14.78 -4.84
C GLU A 36 -22.27 14.15 -5.96
N VAL A 37 -22.95 13.47 -6.89
CA VAL A 37 -22.30 12.71 -7.96
C VAL A 37 -22.94 13.09 -9.29
N ASP A 38 -22.18 13.78 -10.11
CA ASP A 38 -22.52 14.04 -11.50
C ASP A 38 -22.06 12.83 -12.32
N THR A 39 -22.94 12.21 -13.11
CA THR A 39 -22.60 11.03 -13.92
C THR A 39 -22.63 11.40 -15.39
N VAL A 40 -21.53 11.13 -16.10
CA VAL A 40 -21.37 11.46 -17.52
C VAL A 40 -20.80 10.26 -18.30
N PRO A 41 -21.09 10.14 -19.60
CA PRO A 41 -20.32 9.28 -20.50
C PRO A 41 -18.84 9.67 -20.51
N THR A 42 -17.95 8.75 -20.83
CA THR A 42 -16.50 9.06 -20.83
C THR A 42 -16.10 10.01 -21.95
N SER A 43 -16.88 10.04 -23.05
CA SER A 43 -16.77 11.03 -24.12
C SER A 43 -17.01 12.46 -23.64
N ASP A 44 -17.80 12.60 -22.58
CA ASP A 44 -18.34 13.88 -22.09
C ASP A 44 -17.58 14.35 -20.84
N ILE A 45 -16.46 13.70 -20.50
CA ILE A 45 -15.52 14.25 -19.52
C ILE A 45 -15.13 15.66 -20.00
N PRO A 46 -15.34 16.69 -19.17
CA PRO A 46 -15.05 18.06 -19.57
C PRO A 46 -13.54 18.25 -19.74
N GLU A 47 -13.13 19.13 -20.64
CA GLU A 47 -11.69 19.42 -20.83
C GLU A 47 -11.10 20.17 -19.63
N GLN A 48 -11.95 20.94 -18.94
CA GLN A 48 -11.61 21.62 -17.69
C GLN A 48 -12.62 21.22 -16.60
N PRO A 49 -12.18 20.60 -15.50
CA PRO A 49 -13.07 20.25 -14.41
C PRO A 49 -13.55 21.51 -13.68
N ALA A 50 -14.76 21.44 -13.11
CA ALA A 50 -15.28 22.51 -12.26
C ALA A 50 -14.38 22.69 -11.03
N ARG A 51 -14.22 23.94 -10.56
CA ARG A 51 -13.31 24.26 -9.44
C ARG A 51 -13.71 23.62 -8.12
N ASP A 52 -14.99 23.29 -7.97
CA ASP A 52 -15.58 22.65 -6.81
C ASP A 52 -15.63 21.12 -6.96
N LEU A 53 -15.02 20.53 -7.99
CA LEU A 53 -14.95 19.09 -8.13
C LEU A 53 -13.87 18.52 -7.20
N SER A 54 -14.27 17.64 -6.28
CA SER A 54 -13.36 16.97 -5.35
C SER A 54 -12.56 15.84 -6.01
N GLY A 55 -13.03 15.32 -7.15
CA GLY A 55 -12.29 14.45 -8.04
C GLY A 55 -13.17 13.64 -8.99
N ILE A 56 -12.54 12.74 -9.77
CA ILE A 56 -13.20 11.93 -10.79
C ILE A 56 -13.04 10.42 -10.52
N VAL A 57 -14.14 9.69 -10.70
CA VAL A 57 -14.19 8.23 -10.73
C VAL A 57 -14.44 7.79 -12.18
N VAL A 58 -13.60 6.91 -12.70
CA VAL A 58 -13.61 6.47 -14.10
C VAL A 58 -13.94 4.98 -14.17
N ASP A 59 -15.12 4.63 -14.65
CA ASP A 59 -15.59 3.26 -14.86
C ASP A 59 -15.61 2.92 -16.35
N ILE A 60 -14.49 2.40 -16.85
CA ILE A 60 -14.32 2.04 -18.25
C ILE A 60 -13.87 0.59 -18.42
N ASN A 61 -14.10 0.06 -19.61
CA ASN A 61 -13.45 -1.18 -20.02
C ASN A 61 -11.99 -0.89 -20.41
N LEU A 62 -11.07 -1.07 -19.46
CA LEU A 62 -9.64 -0.87 -19.68
C LEU A 62 -9.07 -1.81 -20.76
N ARG A 63 -9.75 -2.91 -21.11
CA ARG A 63 -9.32 -3.80 -22.21
C ARG A 63 -9.62 -3.25 -23.60
N SER A 64 -10.46 -2.23 -23.75
CA SER A 64 -10.73 -1.59 -25.05
C SER A 64 -9.68 -0.50 -25.31
N PRO A 65 -8.84 -0.65 -26.36
CA PRO A 65 -7.89 0.38 -26.74
C PRO A 65 -8.55 1.73 -27.05
N GLU A 66 -9.76 1.70 -27.63
CA GLU A 66 -10.53 2.89 -28.00
C GLU A 66 -10.97 3.66 -26.75
N ALA A 67 -11.53 2.97 -25.76
CA ALA A 67 -11.95 3.57 -24.49
C ALA A 67 -10.75 4.15 -23.72
N VAL A 68 -9.62 3.43 -23.71
CA VAL A 68 -8.38 3.89 -23.08
C VAL A 68 -7.84 5.14 -23.75
N GLN A 69 -7.81 5.19 -25.09
CA GLN A 69 -7.34 6.37 -25.83
C GLN A 69 -8.24 7.60 -25.61
N LEU A 70 -9.56 7.40 -25.57
CA LEU A 70 -10.52 8.46 -25.32
C LEU A 70 -10.30 9.10 -23.94
N VAL A 71 -10.26 8.28 -22.89
CA VAL A 71 -10.03 8.77 -21.52
C VAL A 71 -8.64 9.39 -21.39
N ARG A 72 -7.62 8.83 -22.04
CA ARG A 72 -6.27 9.42 -22.06
C ARG A 72 -6.30 10.85 -22.60
N ALA A 73 -6.98 11.07 -23.73
CA ALA A 73 -7.06 12.39 -24.34
C ALA A 73 -7.77 13.40 -23.42
N LYS A 74 -8.82 12.97 -22.71
CA LYS A 74 -9.58 13.81 -21.79
C LYS A 74 -8.82 14.18 -20.51
N LEU A 75 -8.07 13.24 -19.94
CA LEU A 75 -7.35 13.43 -18.67
C LEU A 75 -5.93 14.02 -18.84
N GLN A 76 -5.56 14.44 -20.05
CA GLN A 76 -4.24 15.03 -20.32
C GLN A 76 -4.06 16.45 -19.78
N ALA A 77 -5.16 17.18 -19.57
CA ALA A 77 -5.11 18.57 -19.11
C ALA A 77 -4.48 18.67 -17.71
N ASP A 78 -3.66 19.71 -17.48
CA ASP A 78 -2.94 19.91 -16.21
C ASP A 78 -3.88 19.97 -15.00
N ALA A 79 -5.12 20.45 -15.19
CA ALA A 79 -6.14 20.50 -14.15
C ALA A 79 -6.51 19.12 -13.58
N TYR A 80 -6.37 18.04 -14.36
CA TYR A 80 -6.61 16.67 -13.89
C TYR A 80 -5.37 16.02 -13.25
N ARG A 81 -4.16 16.54 -13.46
CA ARG A 81 -2.94 15.93 -12.92
C ARG A 81 -2.88 15.95 -11.40
N GLU A 82 -3.27 17.08 -10.80
CA GLU A 82 -3.29 17.30 -9.36
C GLU A 82 -4.59 16.77 -8.70
N MET A 83 -5.53 16.27 -9.50
CA MET A 83 -6.84 15.82 -9.04
C MET A 83 -6.83 14.32 -8.74
N PRO A 84 -7.47 13.88 -7.64
CA PRO A 84 -7.71 12.47 -7.39
C PRO A 84 -8.51 11.82 -8.53
N ARG A 85 -8.00 10.68 -9.01
CA ARG A 85 -8.53 9.92 -10.15
C ARG A 85 -8.65 8.45 -9.76
N LEU A 86 -9.85 8.00 -9.47
CA LEU A 86 -10.12 6.62 -9.07
C LEU A 86 -10.61 5.81 -10.28
N PHE A 87 -9.94 4.72 -10.62
CA PHE A 87 -10.36 3.85 -11.73
C PHE A 87 -11.07 2.59 -11.25
N VAL A 88 -12.12 2.19 -11.96
CA VAL A 88 -12.85 0.94 -11.69
C VAL A 88 -12.29 -0.19 -12.56
N LEU A 89 -11.88 -1.28 -11.90
CA LEU A 89 -11.36 -2.48 -12.53
C LEU A 89 -12.46 -3.55 -12.56
N ALA A 90 -12.64 -4.16 -13.74
CA ALA A 90 -13.60 -5.26 -13.91
C ALA A 90 -13.17 -6.53 -13.16
N ASP A 91 -11.87 -6.75 -13.00
CA ASP A 91 -11.24 -7.79 -12.20
C ASP A 91 -9.92 -7.28 -11.60
N ALA A 92 -9.37 -8.01 -10.63
CA ALA A 92 -8.07 -7.69 -10.01
C ALA A 92 -6.87 -8.07 -10.91
N LEU A 93 -7.07 -8.35 -12.20
CA LEU A 93 -5.98 -8.79 -13.08
C LEU A 93 -5.03 -7.62 -13.40
N HIS A 94 -3.74 -7.95 -13.43
CA HIS A 94 -2.62 -7.04 -13.58
C HIS A 94 -2.71 -6.06 -14.78
N HIS A 95 -3.30 -6.45 -15.91
CA HIS A 95 -3.35 -5.60 -17.11
C HIS A 95 -4.23 -4.35 -16.94
N ALA A 96 -5.38 -4.48 -16.28
CA ALA A 96 -6.30 -3.36 -16.08
C ALA A 96 -5.68 -2.32 -15.14
N SER A 97 -5.05 -2.76 -14.05
CA SER A 97 -4.33 -1.88 -13.14
C SER A 97 -3.24 -1.08 -13.86
N MET A 98 -2.39 -1.74 -14.65
CA MET A 98 -1.32 -1.06 -15.40
C MET A 98 -1.85 0.04 -16.32
N GLN A 99 -2.97 -0.22 -17.01
CA GLN A 99 -3.59 0.77 -17.89
C GLN A 99 -4.21 1.93 -17.08
N ALA A 100 -4.84 1.66 -15.95
CA ALA A 100 -5.35 2.69 -15.05
C ALA A 100 -4.24 3.64 -14.58
N TRP A 101 -3.10 3.10 -14.13
CA TRP A 101 -1.95 3.91 -13.73
C TRP A 101 -1.33 4.70 -14.88
N ALA A 102 -1.24 4.10 -16.08
CA ALA A 102 -0.78 4.81 -17.27
C ALA A 102 -1.71 5.97 -17.70
N LEU A 103 -2.97 5.96 -17.27
CA LEU A 103 -3.93 7.05 -17.43
C LEU A 103 -3.90 8.06 -16.28
N GLY A 104 -3.01 7.86 -15.31
CA GLY A 104 -2.84 8.71 -14.15
C GLY A 104 -3.83 8.43 -13.04
N ALA A 105 -4.30 7.18 -12.88
CA ALA A 105 -4.99 6.80 -11.66
C ALA A 105 -4.17 7.20 -10.42
N THR A 106 -4.85 7.67 -9.38
CA THR A 106 -4.28 7.88 -8.04
C THR A 106 -4.64 6.74 -7.10
N ASP A 107 -5.73 6.02 -7.40
CA ASP A 107 -6.14 4.77 -6.77
C ASP A 107 -7.04 3.96 -7.74
N THR A 108 -7.32 2.69 -7.42
CA THR A 108 -8.20 1.82 -8.23
C THR A 108 -9.11 0.95 -7.36
N ILE A 109 -10.40 0.83 -7.70
CA ILE A 109 -11.36 -0.09 -7.06
C ILE A 109 -11.70 -1.27 -7.98
N SER A 110 -11.78 -2.47 -7.45
CA SER A 110 -12.13 -3.68 -8.22
C SER A 110 -13.55 -4.17 -7.93
N ARG A 111 -14.20 -4.77 -8.92
CA ARG A 111 -15.45 -5.54 -8.73
C ARG A 111 -15.17 -6.96 -8.20
N PRO A 112 -16.10 -7.59 -7.45
CA PRO A 112 -17.37 -7.04 -6.96
C PRO A 112 -17.15 -5.96 -5.90
N PHE A 113 -18.09 -5.01 -5.81
CA PHE A 113 -17.93 -3.84 -4.95
C PHE A 113 -18.10 -4.18 -3.46
N ASP A 114 -17.06 -3.91 -2.67
CA ASP A 114 -17.18 -3.80 -1.22
C ASP A 114 -17.58 -2.37 -0.87
N ALA A 115 -18.87 -2.14 -0.64
CA ALA A 115 -19.39 -0.80 -0.34
C ALA A 115 -18.64 -0.13 0.81
N ARG A 116 -18.27 -0.86 1.89
CA ARG A 116 -17.50 -0.26 2.99
C ARG A 116 -16.09 0.13 2.56
N GLY A 117 -15.42 -0.77 1.83
CA GLY A 117 -14.08 -0.51 1.30
C GLY A 117 -14.05 0.66 0.32
N ILE A 118 -15.04 0.75 -0.57
CA ILE A 118 -15.19 1.85 -1.53
C ILE A 118 -15.47 3.16 -0.81
N LEU A 119 -16.35 3.18 0.20
CA LEU A 119 -16.61 4.40 0.98
C LEU A 119 -15.37 4.88 1.73
N GLN A 120 -14.57 3.96 2.28
CA GLN A 120 -13.31 4.29 2.93
C GLN A 120 -12.29 4.86 1.94
N ARG A 121 -12.17 4.24 0.76
CA ARG A 121 -11.34 4.72 -0.35
C ARG A 121 -11.78 6.08 -0.86
N ILE A 122 -13.08 6.27 -1.05
CA ILE A 122 -13.61 7.57 -1.50
C ILE A 122 -13.32 8.64 -0.47
N ARG A 123 -13.46 8.35 0.83
CA ARG A 123 -13.13 9.31 1.89
C ARG A 123 -11.63 9.62 1.95
N ALA A 124 -10.77 8.65 1.64
CA ALA A 124 -9.32 8.83 1.62
C ALA A 124 -8.84 9.56 0.34
N ALA A 125 -9.40 9.20 -0.81
CA ALA A 125 -9.03 9.72 -2.13
C ALA A 125 -9.73 11.04 -2.46
N PHE A 126 -10.97 11.24 -2.00
CA PHE A 126 -11.80 12.42 -2.29
C PHE A 126 -12.26 13.12 -0.99
N PRO A 127 -11.61 14.23 -0.61
CA PRO A 127 -11.92 15.01 0.60
C PRO A 127 -13.24 15.80 0.48
N ASP A 128 -13.89 16.12 1.61
CA ASP A 128 -15.08 16.99 1.65
C ASP A 128 -14.74 18.41 1.15
N ASN A 129 -15.64 19.02 0.35
CA ASN A 129 -15.50 20.43 -0.07
C ASN A 129 -15.73 21.44 1.07
N GLY A 130 -15.89 20.97 2.29
CA GLY A 130 -15.69 21.76 3.51
C GLY A 130 -14.62 21.09 4.35
N GLY A 131 -13.35 21.34 4.04
CA GLY A 131 -12.22 20.81 4.80
C GLY A 131 -11.63 19.53 4.20
N TYR A 132 -10.94 19.66 3.06
CA TYR A 132 -9.59 19.08 3.00
C TYR A 132 -8.92 19.50 4.30
N ASP A 133 -8.35 18.57 5.06
CA ASP A 133 -7.51 18.96 6.18
C ASP A 133 -6.33 19.78 5.61
N GLU A 134 -6.52 21.09 5.59
CA GLU A 134 -5.56 22.09 5.16
C GLU A 134 -4.39 22.17 6.15
N THR A 135 -4.42 21.40 7.24
CA THR A 135 -3.24 21.22 8.05
C THR A 135 -2.18 20.44 7.27
N ASP A 136 -0.92 20.77 7.50
CA ASP A 136 0.22 20.10 6.87
C ASP A 136 0.23 18.57 7.05
N ARG A 137 -0.55 18.06 8.02
CA ARG A 137 -0.64 16.67 8.44
C ARG A 137 -1.29 15.75 7.39
N GLY A 138 -2.49 16.06 6.90
CA GLY A 138 -3.18 15.24 5.88
C GLY A 138 -2.44 15.23 4.54
N LYS A 139 -1.91 16.39 4.12
CA LYS A 139 -1.03 16.50 2.94
C LYS A 139 0.25 15.70 3.11
N ALA A 140 0.85 15.67 4.31
CA ALA A 140 2.03 14.85 4.57
C ALA A 140 1.72 13.34 4.48
N LEU A 141 0.56 12.90 4.98
CA LEU A 141 0.14 11.50 4.90
C LEU A 141 0.03 11.01 3.45
N ASN A 142 -0.74 11.73 2.64
CA ASN A 142 -0.96 11.35 1.23
C ASN A 142 0.35 11.37 0.44
N ARG A 143 1.17 12.41 0.58
CA ARG A 143 2.50 12.48 -0.07
C ARG A 143 3.43 11.34 0.36
N GLY A 144 3.33 10.89 1.62
CA GLY A 144 4.08 9.75 2.12
C GLY A 144 3.66 8.46 1.46
N VAL A 145 2.36 8.17 1.44
CA VAL A 145 1.80 6.96 0.83
C VAL A 145 2.06 6.94 -0.68
N GLU A 146 1.85 8.07 -1.38
CA GLU A 146 2.13 8.21 -2.81
C GLU A 146 3.60 7.98 -3.13
N ALA A 147 4.52 8.53 -2.33
CA ALA A 147 5.95 8.32 -2.53
C ALA A 147 6.34 6.86 -2.30
N ALA A 148 5.73 6.23 -1.29
CA ALA A 148 5.97 4.83 -0.99
C ALA A 148 5.46 3.93 -2.14
N HIS A 149 4.22 4.13 -2.60
CA HIS A 149 3.68 3.44 -3.77
C HIS A 149 4.53 3.69 -5.03
N GLY A 150 4.91 4.93 -5.30
CA GLY A 150 5.71 5.28 -6.46
C GLY A 150 7.07 4.59 -6.46
N VAL A 151 7.69 4.40 -5.30
CA VAL A 151 8.93 3.61 -5.18
C VAL A 151 8.67 2.11 -5.31
N MET A 152 7.59 1.59 -4.75
CA MET A 152 7.22 0.17 -4.92
C MET A 152 7.01 -0.19 -6.39
N VAL A 153 6.25 0.63 -7.13
CA VAL A 153 6.03 0.44 -8.58
C VAL A 153 7.36 0.46 -9.32
N LYS A 154 8.16 1.53 -9.15
CA LYS A 154 9.47 1.66 -9.80
C LYS A 154 10.39 0.49 -9.48
N MET A 155 10.41 0.06 -8.22
CA MET A 155 11.22 -1.06 -7.77
C MET A 155 10.84 -2.34 -8.49
N PHE A 156 9.56 -2.74 -8.44
CA PHE A 156 9.12 -3.99 -9.06
C PHE A 156 9.29 -3.96 -10.60
N GLU A 157 8.98 -2.84 -11.24
CA GLU A 157 9.15 -2.67 -12.69
C GLU A 157 10.61 -2.77 -13.11
N ARG A 158 11.50 -2.01 -12.45
CA ARG A 158 12.93 -2.01 -12.78
C ARG A 158 13.58 -3.35 -12.51
N MET A 159 13.30 -3.95 -11.35
CA MET A 159 13.87 -5.25 -11.00
C MET A 159 13.45 -6.33 -12.00
N ARG A 160 12.19 -6.32 -12.44
CA ARG A 160 11.72 -7.24 -13.49
C ARG A 160 12.33 -6.95 -14.86
N ALA A 161 12.58 -5.69 -15.18
CA ALA A 161 13.24 -5.27 -16.43
C ALA A 161 14.77 -5.47 -16.42
N GLY A 162 15.36 -5.84 -15.28
CA GLY A 162 16.82 -5.88 -15.10
C GLY A 162 17.47 -4.50 -15.06
N GLU A 163 16.70 -3.45 -14.84
CA GLU A 163 17.19 -2.08 -14.68
C GLU A 163 17.66 -1.84 -13.24
N PRO A 164 18.75 -1.09 -13.02
CA PRO A 164 19.27 -0.85 -11.69
C PRO A 164 18.33 0.03 -10.85
N LEU A 165 18.12 -0.39 -9.61
CA LEU A 165 17.45 0.39 -8.59
C LEU A 165 18.48 1.34 -7.96
N LYS A 166 18.14 2.63 -7.87
CA LYS A 166 19.03 3.62 -7.27
C LYS A 166 18.72 3.75 -5.79
N PHE A 167 19.75 3.72 -4.95
CA PHE A 167 19.59 3.90 -3.52
C PHE A 167 18.95 5.25 -3.17
N GLU A 168 19.21 6.30 -3.96
CA GLU A 168 18.62 7.63 -3.79
C GLU A 168 17.09 7.62 -3.96
N ASP A 169 16.55 6.77 -4.84
CA ASP A 169 15.10 6.62 -5.00
C ASP A 169 14.46 6.12 -3.69
N ILE A 170 15.15 5.21 -2.99
CA ILE A 170 14.72 4.65 -1.70
C ILE A 170 14.80 5.69 -0.59
N VAL A 171 15.91 6.43 -0.51
CA VAL A 171 16.10 7.51 0.46
C VAL A 171 15.05 8.62 0.29
N ALA A 172 14.69 8.95 -0.95
CA ALA A 172 13.67 9.96 -1.23
C ALA A 172 12.27 9.55 -0.76
N ALA A 173 11.89 8.27 -0.92
CA ALA A 173 10.63 7.75 -0.38
C ALA A 173 10.64 7.64 1.14
N GLU A 174 11.72 7.08 1.71
CA GLU A 174 11.87 6.93 3.16
C GLU A 174 11.67 8.26 3.90
N ASN A 175 12.28 9.35 3.44
CA ASN A 175 12.09 10.67 4.04
C ASN A 175 10.62 11.12 4.08
N LYS A 176 9.83 10.79 3.04
CA LYS A 176 8.41 11.15 2.98
C LYS A 176 7.57 10.21 3.85
N ILE A 177 7.89 8.93 3.90
CA ILE A 177 7.24 7.92 4.75
C ILE A 177 7.43 8.27 6.23
N LEU A 178 8.67 8.53 6.65
CA LEU A 178 8.97 8.89 8.04
C LEU A 178 8.26 10.17 8.45
N LYS A 179 8.23 11.20 7.59
CA LYS A 179 7.45 12.42 7.85
C LYS A 179 5.95 12.13 7.97
N ALA A 180 5.40 11.31 7.08
CA ALA A 180 4.00 10.93 7.13
C ALA A 180 3.65 10.24 8.44
N ILE A 181 4.43 9.24 8.86
CA ILE A 181 4.17 8.49 10.10
C ILE A 181 4.49 9.31 11.34
N LYS A 182 5.50 10.19 11.34
CA LYS A 182 5.82 11.05 12.49
C LYS A 182 4.70 12.07 12.77
N HIS A 183 4.04 12.55 11.72
CA HIS A 183 2.99 13.57 11.85
C HIS A 183 1.57 13.00 11.90
N ASN A 184 1.40 11.69 11.67
CA ASN A 184 0.11 11.00 11.69
C ASN A 184 0.16 9.78 12.61
N SER A 185 -0.97 9.15 12.88
CA SER A 185 -0.98 7.86 13.56
C SER A 185 -0.67 6.73 12.56
N LEU A 186 -0.03 5.66 13.03
CA LEU A 186 0.09 4.41 12.25
C LEU A 186 -1.28 3.91 11.78
N ARG A 187 -2.34 4.11 12.58
CA ARG A 187 -3.70 3.73 12.17
C ARG A 187 -4.14 4.44 10.89
N GLU A 188 -3.85 5.74 10.77
CA GLU A 188 -4.15 6.52 9.56
C GLU A 188 -3.32 6.01 8.38
N TRP A 189 -2.01 5.76 8.58
CA TRP A 189 -1.14 5.15 7.58
C TRP A 189 -1.68 3.80 7.06
N LEU A 190 -1.94 2.85 7.96
CA LEU A 190 -2.43 1.50 7.61
C LEU A 190 -3.81 1.55 6.95
N THR A 191 -4.66 2.51 7.35
CA THR A 191 -5.96 2.73 6.71
C THR A 191 -5.80 3.15 5.26
N THR A 192 -4.93 4.13 4.98
CA THR A 192 -4.70 4.63 3.63
C THR A 192 -3.99 3.60 2.76
N VAL A 193 -2.94 2.94 3.28
CA VAL A 193 -2.22 1.87 2.57
C VAL A 193 -3.12 0.65 2.35
N GLY A 194 -4.00 0.33 3.32
CA GLY A 194 -4.89 -0.82 3.28
C GLY A 194 -5.90 -0.78 2.13
N CYS A 195 -6.10 0.43 1.60
CA CYS A 195 -6.86 0.69 0.40
C CYS A 195 -6.11 0.36 -0.89
N HIS A 196 -4.84 -0.03 -0.90
CA HIS A 196 -4.18 -0.40 -2.16
C HIS A 196 -4.66 -1.77 -2.66
N HIS A 197 -4.79 -1.94 -3.98
CA HIS A 197 -5.30 -3.17 -4.61
C HIS A 197 -4.25 -4.26 -4.78
N GLN A 198 -2.97 -3.90 -4.92
CA GLN A 198 -1.89 -4.89 -5.01
C GLN A 198 -1.46 -5.34 -3.61
N GLU A 199 -1.63 -6.63 -3.34
CA GLU A 199 -1.40 -7.20 -2.00
C GLU A 199 0.05 -7.05 -1.56
N THR A 200 1.01 -7.34 -2.45
CA THR A 200 2.45 -7.23 -2.14
C THR A 200 2.84 -5.81 -1.76
N TYR A 201 2.34 -4.80 -2.48
CA TYR A 201 2.70 -3.41 -2.19
C TYR A 201 2.12 -2.96 -0.86
N ARG A 202 0.84 -3.30 -0.64
CA ARG A 202 0.17 -3.02 0.63
C ARG A 202 0.93 -3.67 1.78
N HIS A 203 1.38 -4.91 1.63
CA HIS A 203 2.13 -5.64 2.64
C HIS A 203 3.46 -4.96 2.97
N CYS A 204 4.30 -4.66 1.96
CA CYS A 204 5.56 -3.94 2.17
C CYS A 204 5.35 -2.63 2.93
N LEU A 205 4.27 -1.90 2.61
CA LEU A 205 3.96 -0.63 3.27
C LEU A 205 3.33 -0.78 4.65
N PHE A 206 2.62 -1.88 4.92
CA PHE A 206 2.19 -2.25 6.28
C PHE A 206 3.40 -2.55 7.15
N VAL A 207 4.30 -3.42 6.68
CA VAL A 207 5.56 -3.77 7.35
C VAL A 207 6.39 -2.51 7.60
N THR A 208 6.55 -1.64 6.60
CA THR A 208 7.27 -0.36 6.77
C THR A 208 6.60 0.52 7.84
N GLY A 209 5.28 0.63 7.83
CA GLY A 209 4.53 1.41 8.81
C GLY A 209 4.76 0.93 10.24
N PHE A 210 4.57 -0.37 10.47
CA PHE A 210 4.81 -1.00 11.77
C PHE A 210 6.27 -0.93 12.20
N ALA A 211 7.23 -1.10 11.29
CA ALA A 211 8.66 -1.05 11.60
C ALA A 211 9.08 0.36 12.05
N VAL A 212 8.60 1.40 11.36
CA VAL A 212 8.83 2.80 11.76
C VAL A 212 8.21 3.08 13.13
N ALA A 213 6.95 2.72 13.31
CA ALA A 213 6.25 2.87 14.58
C ALA A 213 6.97 2.17 15.75
N PHE A 214 7.44 0.95 15.50
CA PHE A 214 8.17 0.18 16.49
C PHE A 214 9.53 0.77 16.82
N SER A 215 10.26 1.25 15.82
CA SER A 215 11.53 1.93 16.02
C SER A 215 11.40 3.20 16.87
N GLN A 216 10.31 3.93 16.70
CA GLN A 216 9.98 5.11 17.51
C GLN A 216 9.63 4.71 18.93
N HIS A 217 8.82 3.67 19.11
CA HIS A 217 8.46 3.15 20.43
C HIS A 217 9.67 2.65 21.23
N LEU A 218 10.64 2.01 20.56
CA LEU A 218 11.91 1.59 21.15
C LEU A 218 12.84 2.77 21.49
N GLY A 219 12.52 4.00 21.08
CA GLY A 219 13.38 5.16 21.27
C GLY A 219 14.66 5.10 20.44
N MET A 220 14.66 4.39 19.31
CA MET A 220 15.82 4.29 18.43
C MET A 220 16.23 5.67 17.91
N ARG A 221 17.53 5.87 17.67
CA ARG A 221 18.05 7.11 17.09
C ARG A 221 17.47 7.28 15.68
N GLU A 222 17.28 8.52 15.25
CA GLU A 222 16.64 8.77 13.95
C GLU A 222 17.36 8.05 12.80
N ASP A 223 18.70 8.00 12.78
CA ASP A 223 19.44 7.27 11.73
C ASP A 223 19.13 5.77 11.71
N ASP A 224 18.89 5.15 12.86
CA ASP A 224 18.55 3.73 12.95
C ASP A 224 17.10 3.50 12.51
N GLN A 225 16.18 4.43 12.83
CA GLN A 225 14.81 4.43 12.28
C GLN A 225 14.83 4.52 10.76
N ARG A 226 15.68 5.39 10.19
CA ARG A 226 15.86 5.52 8.74
C ARG A 226 16.37 4.23 8.11
N ARG A 227 17.37 3.58 8.72
CA ARG A 227 17.90 2.29 8.24
C ARG A 227 16.82 1.21 8.24
N LEU A 228 16.09 1.05 9.34
CA LEU A 228 15.03 0.06 9.46
C LEU A 228 13.88 0.34 8.49
N ALA A 229 13.49 1.60 8.30
CA ALA A 229 12.45 1.97 7.34
C ALA A 229 12.81 1.56 5.91
N ARG A 230 14.06 1.80 5.48
CA ARG A 230 14.53 1.40 4.14
C ARG A 230 14.60 -0.12 4.00
N ALA A 231 15.07 -0.82 5.02
CA ALA A 231 15.15 -2.28 5.03
C ALA A 231 13.75 -2.91 4.96
N ALA A 232 12.81 -2.41 5.76
CA ALA A 232 11.40 -2.85 5.74
C ALA A 232 10.71 -2.54 4.41
N LEU A 233 11.03 -1.43 3.74
CA LEU A 233 10.47 -1.10 2.43
C LEU A 233 10.93 -2.09 1.34
N LEU A 234 12.16 -2.60 1.46
CA LEU A 234 12.81 -3.43 0.45
C LEU A 234 12.78 -4.93 0.74
N HIS A 235 12.40 -5.37 1.95
CA HIS A 235 12.56 -6.77 2.38
C HIS A 235 12.03 -7.79 1.36
N ASP A 236 10.93 -7.44 0.70
CA ASP A 236 10.19 -8.27 -0.24
C ASP A 236 10.51 -7.99 -1.72
N VAL A 237 11.57 -7.22 -2.01
CA VAL A 237 11.91 -6.80 -3.39
C VAL A 237 12.05 -7.96 -4.37
N GLY A 238 12.49 -9.12 -3.88
CA GLY A 238 12.65 -10.31 -4.71
C GLY A 238 11.34 -10.91 -5.21
N LYS A 239 10.17 -10.51 -4.66
CA LYS A 239 8.86 -10.85 -5.22
C LYS A 239 8.67 -10.30 -6.63
N ALA A 240 9.48 -9.33 -7.07
CA ALA A 240 9.52 -8.88 -8.46
C ALA A 240 9.87 -10.00 -9.45
N PHE A 241 10.55 -11.05 -8.99
CA PHE A 241 10.94 -12.23 -9.77
C PHE A 241 10.00 -13.42 -9.59
N VAL A 242 8.94 -13.27 -8.79
CA VAL A 242 7.95 -14.33 -8.56
C VAL A 242 6.82 -14.17 -9.59
N PRO A 243 6.34 -15.26 -10.22
CA PRO A 243 5.23 -15.17 -11.17
C PRO A 243 4.00 -14.52 -10.54
N VAL A 244 3.41 -13.56 -11.25
CA VAL A 244 2.19 -12.84 -10.84
C VAL A 244 1.05 -13.79 -10.46
N ALA A 245 0.84 -14.84 -11.25
CA ALA A 245 -0.22 -15.83 -11.00
C ALA A 245 -0.03 -16.57 -9.66
N LEU A 246 1.21 -16.63 -9.16
CA LEU A 246 1.54 -17.20 -7.86
C LEU A 246 1.34 -16.20 -6.72
N LEU A 247 1.71 -14.93 -6.93
CA LEU A 247 1.51 -13.84 -5.97
C LEU A 247 0.01 -13.61 -5.68
N ASP A 248 -0.82 -13.63 -6.72
CA ASP A 248 -2.26 -13.33 -6.64
C ASP A 248 -3.14 -14.57 -6.43
N LYS A 249 -2.53 -15.73 -6.14
CA LYS A 249 -3.28 -16.99 -6.10
C LYS A 249 -4.35 -16.94 -4.99
N PRO A 250 -5.66 -17.15 -5.31
CA PRO A 250 -6.75 -17.03 -4.34
C PRO A 250 -6.91 -18.28 -3.45
N SER A 251 -6.03 -19.27 -3.61
CA SER A 251 -6.02 -20.52 -2.85
C SER A 251 -4.65 -20.78 -2.23
N ALA A 252 -4.57 -21.75 -1.33
CA ALA A 252 -3.29 -22.14 -0.75
C ALA A 252 -2.29 -22.59 -1.84
N LEU A 253 -1.03 -22.18 -1.66
CA LEU A 253 0.06 -22.62 -2.52
C LEU A 253 0.31 -24.13 -2.32
N THR A 254 0.64 -24.84 -3.41
CA THR A 254 1.19 -26.20 -3.34
C THR A 254 2.60 -26.17 -2.75
N VAL A 255 3.18 -27.35 -2.50
CA VAL A 255 4.55 -27.45 -1.97
C VAL A 255 5.57 -26.85 -2.94
N GLU A 256 5.41 -27.11 -4.23
CA GLU A 256 6.27 -26.64 -5.31
C GLU A 256 6.14 -25.11 -5.48
N GLU A 257 4.91 -24.62 -5.45
CA GLU A 257 4.59 -23.20 -5.49
C GLU A 257 5.14 -22.46 -4.26
N MET A 258 5.08 -23.07 -3.08
CA MET A 258 5.69 -22.53 -1.87
C MET A 258 7.21 -22.52 -1.99
N ALA A 259 7.83 -23.52 -2.61
CA ALA A 259 9.28 -23.53 -2.86
C ALA A 259 9.70 -22.37 -3.79
N GLU A 260 8.93 -22.11 -4.85
CA GLU A 260 9.15 -20.96 -5.72
C GLU A 260 8.96 -19.62 -4.99
N MET A 261 7.94 -19.51 -4.13
CA MET A 261 7.73 -18.32 -3.30
C MET A 261 8.90 -18.08 -2.33
N ARG A 262 9.43 -19.14 -1.71
CA ARG A 262 10.54 -19.07 -0.73
C ARG A 262 11.87 -18.64 -1.33
N GLU A 263 11.97 -18.57 -2.64
CA GLU A 263 13.16 -18.16 -3.36
C GLU A 263 13.28 -16.62 -3.47
N HIS A 264 12.22 -15.87 -3.16
CA HIS A 264 12.24 -14.40 -3.26
C HIS A 264 13.32 -13.71 -2.40
N PRO A 265 13.67 -14.13 -1.16
CA PRO A 265 14.71 -13.46 -0.39
C PRO A 265 16.07 -13.54 -1.09
N ARG A 266 16.41 -14.72 -1.61
CA ARG A 266 17.66 -14.97 -2.32
C ARG A 266 17.71 -14.21 -3.66
N ARG A 267 16.65 -14.26 -4.47
CA ARG A 267 16.59 -13.49 -5.73
C ARG A 267 16.71 -11.98 -5.50
N GLY A 268 16.06 -11.46 -4.46
CA GLY A 268 16.15 -10.04 -4.09
C GLY A 268 17.57 -9.65 -3.68
N TYR A 269 18.20 -10.46 -2.82
CA TYR A 269 19.57 -10.27 -2.39
C TYR A 269 20.55 -10.30 -3.56
N GLU A 270 20.50 -11.34 -4.40
CA GLU A 270 21.42 -11.50 -5.53
C GLU A 270 21.32 -10.32 -6.50
N ALA A 271 20.09 -9.88 -6.81
CA ALA A 271 19.87 -8.79 -7.74
C ALA A 271 20.39 -7.44 -7.22
N LEU A 272 20.13 -7.09 -5.94
CA LEU A 272 20.63 -5.82 -5.38
C LEU A 272 22.12 -5.86 -5.03
N SER A 273 22.64 -7.03 -4.61
CA SER A 273 24.07 -7.22 -4.35
C SER A 273 24.88 -7.05 -5.64
N ALA A 274 24.40 -7.60 -6.77
CA ALA A 274 25.05 -7.44 -8.07
C ALA A 274 25.06 -5.99 -8.58
N GLN A 275 24.04 -5.20 -8.25
CA GLN A 275 23.97 -3.77 -8.61
C GLN A 275 24.94 -2.91 -7.78
N GLY A 276 25.20 -3.30 -6.53
CA GLY A 276 25.99 -2.52 -5.58
C GLY A 276 25.27 -1.25 -5.09
N GLY A 277 25.88 -0.54 -4.14
CA GLY A 277 25.36 0.73 -3.62
C GLY A 277 24.30 0.61 -2.52
N PHE A 278 23.89 -0.61 -2.15
CA PHE A 278 23.00 -0.87 -1.03
C PHE A 278 23.79 -1.24 0.24
N PRO A 279 23.40 -0.73 1.42
CA PRO A 279 24.07 -1.07 2.68
C PRO A 279 23.99 -2.58 3.00
N PRO A 280 25.05 -3.21 3.53
CA PRO A 280 25.05 -4.63 3.87
C PRO A 280 23.92 -5.05 4.81
N GLU A 281 23.56 -4.21 5.79
CA GLU A 281 22.49 -4.51 6.73
C GLU A 281 21.10 -4.62 6.06
N MET A 282 20.91 -3.95 4.92
CA MET A 282 19.67 -3.99 4.17
C MET A 282 19.59 -5.26 3.32
N LEU A 283 20.72 -5.65 2.72
CA LEU A 283 20.85 -6.91 2.02
C LEU A 283 20.63 -8.09 2.98
N ASP A 284 21.12 -7.98 4.22
CA ASP A 284 20.89 -8.95 5.29
C ASP A 284 19.39 -9.12 5.60
N VAL A 285 18.64 -8.02 5.74
CA VAL A 285 17.17 -8.06 5.92
C VAL A 285 16.46 -8.70 4.73
N ILE A 286 16.82 -8.32 3.50
CA ILE A 286 16.20 -8.90 2.30
C ILE A 286 16.41 -10.41 2.27
N LEU A 287 17.61 -10.89 2.57
CA LEU A 287 17.94 -12.31 2.52
C LEU A 287 17.32 -13.10 3.68
N HIS A 288 17.29 -12.53 4.89
CA HIS A 288 17.07 -13.31 6.11
C HIS A 288 15.80 -12.95 6.90
N HIS A 289 14.91 -12.08 6.41
CA HIS A 289 13.67 -11.72 7.14
C HIS A 289 12.72 -12.90 7.42
N HIS A 290 12.93 -14.05 6.77
CA HIS A 290 12.21 -15.30 7.03
C HIS A 290 13.01 -16.35 7.83
N GLU A 291 14.17 -15.97 8.36
CA GLU A 291 14.91 -16.79 9.33
C GLU A 291 14.25 -16.76 10.70
N PHE A 292 14.35 -17.87 11.43
CA PHE A 292 13.81 -18.00 12.79
C PHE A 292 14.90 -18.36 13.76
N LEU A 293 14.82 -17.89 15.01
CA LEU A 293 15.86 -18.09 16.02
C LEU A 293 16.11 -19.58 16.35
N ASP A 294 15.14 -20.46 16.07
CA ASP A 294 15.25 -21.91 16.24
C ASP A 294 15.89 -22.65 15.05
N GLY A 295 16.29 -21.95 13.99
CA GLY A 295 16.91 -22.54 12.80
C GLY A 295 15.93 -23.14 11.78
N THR A 296 14.62 -23.03 12.02
CA THR A 296 13.59 -23.60 11.11
C THR A 296 13.17 -22.67 9.98
N GLY A 297 13.76 -21.48 9.91
CA GLY A 297 13.52 -20.49 8.87
C GLY A 297 14.26 -20.81 7.56
N TYR A 298 14.26 -19.84 6.65
CA TYR A 298 14.88 -19.95 5.33
C TYR A 298 15.42 -18.57 4.89
N PRO A 299 16.35 -18.51 3.92
CA PRO A 299 16.88 -19.59 3.07
C PRO A 299 18.11 -20.33 3.61
N ASN A 300 18.79 -19.81 4.61
CA ASN A 300 20.07 -20.32 5.12
C ASN A 300 19.93 -21.17 6.40
N GLY A 301 18.77 -21.13 7.08
CA GLY A 301 18.54 -21.87 8.32
C GLY A 301 19.37 -21.33 9.48
N LEU A 302 19.49 -20.00 9.56
CA LEU A 302 20.23 -19.30 10.61
C LEU A 302 19.53 -19.47 11.95
N SER A 303 20.28 -19.43 13.05
CA SER A 303 19.76 -19.59 14.39
C SER A 303 20.36 -18.60 15.39
N GLY A 304 19.59 -18.25 16.42
CA GLY A 304 20.04 -17.40 17.53
C GLY A 304 20.82 -16.16 17.09
N ASN A 305 22.08 -16.08 17.52
CA ASN A 305 22.96 -14.92 17.31
C ASN A 305 23.50 -14.78 15.88
N GLN A 306 23.19 -15.71 14.98
CA GLN A 306 23.49 -15.56 13.55
C GLN A 306 22.53 -14.57 12.86
N ILE A 307 21.38 -14.30 13.48
CA ILE A 307 20.36 -13.40 12.97
C ILE A 307 20.52 -12.03 13.63
N SER A 308 20.79 -11.00 12.83
CA SER A 308 21.02 -9.63 13.29
C SER A 308 19.75 -8.99 13.88
N ASP A 309 19.90 -8.01 14.76
CA ASP A 309 18.76 -7.37 15.44
C ASP A 309 17.78 -6.72 14.46
N ILE A 310 18.28 -6.11 13.38
CA ILE A 310 17.42 -5.51 12.35
C ILE A 310 16.59 -6.55 11.61
N VAL A 311 17.15 -7.75 11.38
CA VAL A 311 16.41 -8.89 10.83
C VAL A 311 15.35 -9.35 11.82
N ARG A 312 15.70 -9.54 13.10
CA ARG A 312 14.74 -9.95 14.16
C ARG A 312 13.56 -8.99 14.26
N VAL A 313 13.81 -7.68 14.28
CA VAL A 313 12.76 -6.64 14.28
C VAL A 313 11.89 -6.77 13.04
N THR A 314 12.48 -6.89 11.86
CA THR A 314 11.73 -6.98 10.60
C THR A 314 10.90 -8.25 10.54
N THR A 315 11.42 -9.41 10.94
CA THR A 315 10.69 -10.69 10.98
C THR A 315 9.46 -10.60 11.89
N ILE A 316 9.57 -10.01 13.08
CA ILE A 316 8.43 -9.82 13.99
C ILE A 316 7.35 -8.98 13.33
N VAL A 317 7.75 -7.85 12.74
CA VAL A 317 6.82 -6.92 12.10
C VAL A 317 6.17 -7.54 10.86
N ASP A 318 6.95 -8.26 10.05
CA ASP A 318 6.48 -8.95 8.85
C ASP A 318 5.42 -10.02 9.16
N VAL A 319 5.74 -10.93 10.09
CA VAL A 319 4.82 -11.97 10.55
C VAL A 319 3.54 -11.34 11.10
N TYR A 320 3.66 -10.28 11.90
CA TYR A 320 2.50 -9.60 12.46
C TYR A 320 1.62 -8.99 11.37
N ALA A 321 2.21 -8.22 10.45
CA ALA A 321 1.52 -7.58 9.34
C ALA A 321 0.77 -8.62 8.50
N ALA A 322 1.43 -9.73 8.15
CA ALA A 322 0.82 -10.83 7.42
C ALA A 322 -0.41 -11.44 8.13
N LEU A 323 -0.43 -11.47 9.48
CA LEU A 323 -1.55 -11.99 10.27
C LEU A 323 -2.75 -11.02 10.35
N VAL A 324 -2.50 -9.72 10.41
CA VAL A 324 -3.55 -8.69 10.58
C VAL A 324 -4.03 -8.06 9.26
N GLU A 325 -3.33 -8.32 8.16
CA GLU A 325 -3.74 -7.92 6.82
C GLU A 325 -4.83 -8.83 6.23
N LYS A 326 -5.79 -8.23 5.53
CA LYS A 326 -6.82 -8.96 4.76
C LYS A 326 -6.20 -9.52 3.47
N ARG A 327 -6.08 -10.83 3.30
CA ARG A 327 -5.55 -11.45 2.06
C ARG A 327 -6.68 -12.10 1.26
N ALA A 328 -6.50 -12.27 -0.05
CA ALA A 328 -7.49 -12.86 -0.95
C ALA A 328 -8.03 -14.22 -0.46
N TYR A 329 -7.15 -15.04 0.13
CA TYR A 329 -7.45 -16.39 0.60
C TYR A 329 -7.74 -16.48 2.11
N ARG A 330 -7.65 -15.38 2.89
CA ARG A 330 -7.78 -15.42 4.35
C ARG A 330 -8.32 -14.12 4.95
N LEU A 331 -9.32 -14.25 5.83
CA LEU A 331 -9.76 -13.15 6.70
C LEU A 331 -8.64 -12.78 7.69
N GLN A 332 -8.46 -11.48 7.92
CA GLN A 332 -7.48 -10.99 8.90
C GLN A 332 -7.81 -11.49 10.31
N PHE A 333 -6.77 -11.80 11.08
CA PHE A 333 -6.91 -12.04 12.52
C PHE A 333 -7.11 -10.71 13.25
N THR A 334 -7.76 -10.77 14.42
CA THR A 334 -7.75 -9.64 15.34
C THR A 334 -6.34 -9.43 15.88
N HIS A 335 -5.97 -8.20 16.26
CA HIS A 335 -4.66 -7.90 16.85
C HIS A 335 -4.35 -8.82 18.04
N ALA A 336 -5.34 -9.09 18.90
CA ALA A 336 -5.20 -10.01 20.03
C ALA A 336 -4.90 -11.45 19.60
N LYS A 337 -5.60 -11.97 18.59
CA LYS A 337 -5.36 -13.33 18.11
C LYS A 337 -4.02 -13.44 17.38
N ALA A 338 -3.67 -12.48 16.55
CA ALA A 338 -2.38 -12.44 15.85
C ALA A 338 -1.22 -12.44 16.86
N PHE A 339 -1.31 -11.60 17.90
CA PHE A 339 -0.27 -11.52 18.93
C PHE A 339 -0.15 -12.82 19.74
N SER A 340 -1.27 -13.42 20.15
CA SER A 340 -1.28 -14.73 20.83
C SER A 340 -0.66 -15.83 19.97
N MET A 341 -0.92 -15.85 18.65
CA MET A 341 -0.27 -16.81 17.74
C MET A 341 1.24 -16.60 17.66
N MET A 342 1.72 -15.36 17.71
CA MET A 342 3.17 -15.07 17.72
C MET A 342 3.84 -15.41 19.05
N GLU A 343 3.13 -15.27 20.18
CA GLU A 343 3.59 -15.77 21.48
C GLU A 343 3.74 -17.31 21.45
N GLU A 344 2.80 -18.01 20.80
CA GLU A 344 2.85 -19.46 20.58
C GLU A 344 4.01 -19.91 19.65
N MET A 345 4.57 -19.01 18.83
CA MET A 345 5.75 -19.33 18.00
C MET A 345 7.02 -19.54 18.83
N GLY A 346 7.03 -19.15 20.11
CA GLY A 346 8.07 -19.49 21.07
C GLY A 346 9.49 -19.19 20.56
N GLY A 347 10.35 -20.20 20.54
CA GLY A 347 11.76 -20.09 20.15
C GLY A 347 12.03 -19.67 18.71
N LYS A 348 11.00 -19.50 17.85
CA LYS A 348 11.17 -18.96 16.49
C LYS A 348 11.40 -17.45 16.48
N LEU A 349 10.79 -16.72 17.40
CA LEU A 349 10.83 -15.26 17.46
C LEU A 349 11.53 -14.80 18.74
N ASP A 350 12.13 -13.61 18.69
CA ASP A 350 12.65 -12.96 19.89
C ASP A 350 11.47 -12.51 20.77
N GLN A 351 11.19 -13.28 21.83
CA GLN A 351 10.03 -13.06 22.68
C GLN A 351 10.11 -11.75 23.47
N GLN A 352 11.32 -11.28 23.82
CA GLN A 352 11.47 -10.00 24.51
C GLN A 352 11.13 -8.85 23.55
N LEU A 353 11.65 -8.92 22.32
CA LEU A 353 11.35 -7.96 21.28
C LEU A 353 9.87 -7.99 20.87
N LEU A 354 9.25 -9.17 20.81
CA LEU A 354 7.81 -9.32 20.56
C LEU A 354 6.99 -8.61 21.64
N GLN A 355 7.31 -8.79 22.93
CA GLN A 355 6.61 -8.09 24.00
C GLN A 355 6.83 -6.57 23.94
N ALA A 356 8.01 -6.10 23.55
CA ALA A 356 8.26 -4.69 23.30
C ALA A 356 7.44 -4.14 22.11
N PHE A 357 7.09 -4.99 21.13
CA PHE A 357 6.24 -4.61 20.00
C PHE A 357 4.75 -4.53 20.38
N ARG A 358 4.33 -5.13 21.50
CA ARG A 358 2.91 -5.20 21.91
C ARG A 358 2.18 -3.85 21.92
N PRO A 359 2.72 -2.75 22.48
CA PRO A 359 2.01 -1.47 22.46
C PRO A 359 1.75 -0.97 21.03
N VAL A 360 2.69 -1.21 20.11
CA VAL A 360 2.57 -0.82 18.70
C VAL A 360 1.52 -1.66 17.99
N ALA A 361 1.55 -2.98 18.19
CA ALA A 361 0.58 -3.93 17.66
C ALA A 361 -0.87 -3.55 18.04
N PHE A 362 -1.11 -3.10 19.26
CA PHE A 362 -2.44 -2.73 19.75
C PHE A 362 -2.79 -1.24 19.55
N GLY A 363 -1.87 -0.42 19.05
CA GLY A 363 -2.08 1.00 18.79
C GLY A 363 -2.04 1.89 20.04
N HIS A 364 -1.25 1.50 21.05
CA HIS A 364 -1.07 2.17 22.35
C HIS A 364 0.37 2.68 22.54
N TYR A 365 0.96 3.40 21.57
CA TYR A 365 2.37 3.80 21.64
C TYR A 365 2.63 5.26 21.30
#